data_AF-A0A3D2N291-F1
#
_entry.id   AF-A0A3D2N291-F1
#
_cell.length_a   1.000
_cell.length_b   1.000
_cell.length_c   1.000
_cell.angle_alpha   90.00
_cell.angle_beta   90.00
_cell.angle_gamma   90.00
#
_symmetry.space_group_name_H-M   'P 1'
#
loop_
_entity.id
_entity.type
_entity.pdbx_description
1 polymer ?
#
loop_
_entity_poly.entity_id
_entity_poly.type
_entity_poly.pdbx_seq_one_letter_code
_entity_poly.pdbx_strand_id
1 'polypeptide(L)'
;MSTIMKYAVYKSSAGYYCNEYHDTLDTLKGTPFETMVKEEQLPVVLDGKGGYYRFKEDDYNFVKVIESDKKYPLPLEKMFFKNSDSFKLGWMSPQGDTYSCDYYNHNRCAIMLADRFIPGAKFPERALGKAGWIKIIDSWDGMQRQHGQFVYSLTGKVTKQQADKLFDIGLYFNEEVQQLIKDCEDDW
;
A
#
# COMPACT_ATOMS: atom_id res chain seq x y z
N MET A 1 -27.17 -9.30 -2.80
CA MET A 1 -26.75 -8.31 -3.82
C MET A 1 -25.66 -7.47 -3.17
N SER A 2 -24.49 -7.33 -3.80
CA SER A 2 -23.47 -6.40 -3.33
C SER A 2 -23.99 -4.97 -3.53
N THR A 3 -23.86 -4.12 -2.52
CA THR A 3 -24.23 -2.71 -2.63
C THR A 3 -23.17 -2.00 -3.46
N ILE A 4 -23.56 -1.33 -4.55
CA ILE A 4 -22.66 -0.48 -5.34
C ILE A 4 -22.31 0.75 -4.49
N MET A 5 -21.01 1.00 -4.30
CA MET A 5 -20.51 2.18 -3.59
C MET A 5 -19.73 3.10 -4.53
N LYS A 6 -19.77 4.40 -4.24
CA LYS A 6 -18.98 5.41 -4.95
C LYS A 6 -17.64 5.62 -4.24
N TYR A 7 -16.60 5.84 -5.03
CA TYR A 7 -15.26 6.11 -4.53
C TYR A 7 -14.65 7.30 -5.26
N ALA A 8 -14.09 8.23 -4.49
CA ALA A 8 -13.21 9.25 -5.03
C ALA A 8 -11.81 8.66 -5.21
N VAL A 9 -11.30 8.70 -6.44
CA VAL A 9 -9.98 8.20 -6.81
C VAL A 9 -8.98 9.35 -6.80
N TYR A 10 -7.89 9.14 -6.11
CA TYR A 10 -6.77 10.07 -6.01
C TYR A 10 -5.49 9.41 -6.49
N LYS A 11 -4.56 10.19 -7.04
CA LYS A 11 -3.23 9.75 -7.49
C LYS A 11 -2.18 10.13 -6.46
N SER A 12 -1.20 9.25 -6.25
CA SER A 12 0.06 9.55 -5.56
C SER A 12 1.25 9.10 -6.42
N SER A 13 2.47 9.30 -5.91
CA SER A 13 3.70 8.80 -6.52
C SER A 13 3.79 7.27 -6.54
N ALA A 14 3.14 6.59 -5.58
CA ALA A 14 3.21 5.14 -5.40
C ALA A 14 2.02 4.39 -6.01
N GLY A 15 0.95 5.07 -6.41
CA GLY A 15 -0.24 4.43 -6.98
C GLY A 15 -1.47 5.31 -6.93
N TYR A 16 -2.64 4.68 -6.99
CA TYR A 16 -3.93 5.31 -6.78
C TYR A 16 -4.55 4.86 -5.46
N TYR A 17 -5.22 5.76 -4.77
CA TYR A 17 -6.01 5.41 -3.58
C TYR A 17 -7.46 5.81 -3.76
N CYS A 18 -8.34 5.06 -3.10
CA CYS A 18 -9.78 5.24 -3.15
C CYS A 18 -10.30 5.47 -1.73
N ASN A 19 -11.07 6.54 -1.60
CA ASN A 19 -11.82 6.90 -0.41
C ASN A 19 -13.32 6.80 -0.73
N GLU A 20 -14.12 6.32 0.21
CA GLU A 20 -15.57 6.22 0.01
C GLU A 20 -16.15 7.62 -0.20
N TYR A 21 -16.98 7.78 -1.22
CA TYR A 21 -17.55 9.06 -1.63
C TYR A 21 -19.05 9.06 -1.37
N HIS A 22 -19.50 10.07 -0.64
CA HIS A 22 -20.88 10.21 -0.20
C HIS A 22 -21.41 11.57 -0.64
N ASP A 23 -22.34 11.55 -1.60
CA ASP A 23 -23.03 12.72 -2.15
C ASP A 23 -24.45 12.90 -1.62
N THR A 24 -24.97 11.94 -0.86
CA THR A 24 -26.26 12.04 -0.17
C THR A 24 -26.17 11.49 1.25
N LEU A 25 -27.03 11.97 2.15
CA LEU A 25 -27.13 11.46 3.53
C LEU A 25 -27.49 9.97 3.57
N ASP A 26 -28.25 9.48 2.60
CA ASP A 26 -28.63 8.07 2.51
C ASP A 26 -27.43 7.15 2.35
N THR A 27 -26.40 7.59 1.61
CA THR A 27 -25.17 6.80 1.46
C THR A 27 -24.34 6.69 2.74
N LEU A 28 -24.61 7.51 3.76
CA LEU A 28 -23.91 7.49 5.05
C LEU A 28 -24.55 6.55 6.08
N LYS A 29 -25.73 5.97 5.78
CA LYS A 29 -26.43 5.06 6.68
C LYS A 29 -25.57 3.85 7.05
N GLY A 30 -25.48 3.55 8.34
CA GLY A 30 -24.64 2.48 8.87
C GLY A 30 -23.16 2.83 9.02
N THR A 31 -22.74 4.03 8.64
CA THR A 31 -21.39 4.55 8.93
C THR A 31 -21.37 5.26 10.28
N PRO A 32 -20.20 5.44 10.92
CA PRO A 32 -20.07 6.26 12.13
C PRO A 32 -20.48 7.73 11.94
N PHE A 33 -20.67 8.17 10.70
CA PHE A 33 -20.94 9.56 10.33
C PHE A 33 -22.41 9.83 9.97
N GLU A 34 -23.27 8.81 10.02
CA GLU A 34 -24.70 8.89 9.65
C GLU A 34 -25.42 10.08 10.31
N THR A 35 -25.15 10.33 11.60
CA THR A 35 -25.79 11.41 12.36
C THR A 35 -24.87 12.62 12.56
N MET A 36 -23.64 12.58 12.06
CA MET A 36 -22.64 13.65 12.26
C MET A 36 -22.56 14.60 11.07
N VAL A 37 -22.65 14.07 9.86
CA VAL A 37 -22.58 14.85 8.62
C VAL A 37 -23.97 15.40 8.30
N LYS A 38 -24.02 16.69 7.99
CA LYS A 38 -25.23 17.39 7.54
C LYS A 38 -25.22 17.62 6.05
N GLU A 39 -26.40 17.89 5.48
CA GLU A 39 -26.59 18.04 4.03
C GLU A 39 -25.69 19.13 3.43
N GLU A 40 -25.48 20.24 4.13
CA GLU A 40 -24.61 21.35 3.70
C GLU A 40 -23.12 21.00 3.62
N GLN A 41 -22.70 19.89 4.24
CA GLN A 41 -21.30 19.44 4.22
C GLN A 41 -21.01 18.52 3.03
N LEU A 42 -22.04 18.00 2.36
CA LEU A 42 -21.89 17.13 1.21
C LEU A 42 -21.32 17.87 -0.01
N PRO A 43 -20.66 17.16 -0.93
CA PRO A 43 -20.20 15.79 -0.80
C PRO A 43 -19.03 15.65 0.18
N VAL A 44 -18.96 14.51 0.87
CA VAL A 44 -17.86 14.15 1.78
C VAL A 44 -17.18 12.88 1.32
N VAL A 45 -15.94 12.69 1.75
CA VAL A 45 -15.18 11.46 1.54
C VAL A 45 -14.67 10.91 2.87
N LEU A 46 -14.77 9.60 3.04
CA LEU A 46 -14.30 8.89 4.23
C LEU A 46 -12.89 8.35 3.98
N ASP A 47 -11.96 8.60 4.90
CA ASP A 47 -10.54 8.26 4.73
C ASP A 47 -10.20 6.79 5.04
N GLY A 48 -11.18 6.01 5.51
CA GLY A 48 -11.01 4.62 5.94
C GLY A 48 -10.19 4.44 7.22
N LYS A 49 -9.87 5.53 7.92
CA LYS A 49 -9.07 5.59 9.16
C LYS A 49 -9.84 6.23 10.32
N GLY A 50 -11.16 6.37 10.17
CA GLY A 50 -12.04 6.96 11.18
C GLY A 50 -12.22 8.48 11.04
N GLY A 51 -11.78 9.08 9.93
CA GLY A 51 -12.00 10.48 9.58
C GLY A 51 -12.87 10.65 8.33
N TYR A 52 -13.36 11.88 8.16
CA TYR A 52 -13.98 12.34 6.92
C TYR A 52 -13.53 13.76 6.60
N TYR A 53 -13.62 14.14 5.34
CA TYR A 53 -13.36 15.50 4.90
C TYR A 53 -14.31 15.90 3.77
N ARG A 54 -14.51 17.21 3.61
CA ARG A 54 -15.30 17.75 2.52
C ARG A 54 -14.59 17.50 1.20
N PHE A 55 -15.32 16.96 0.23
CA PHE A 55 -14.79 16.71 -1.10
C PHE A 55 -14.50 18.03 -1.83
N LYS A 56 -13.39 18.03 -2.58
CA LYS A 56 -12.94 19.14 -3.42
C LYS A 56 -12.62 18.59 -4.80
N GLU A 57 -13.36 19.05 -5.81
CA GLU A 57 -13.14 18.61 -7.20
C GLU A 57 -11.84 19.17 -7.79
N ASP A 58 -11.38 20.31 -7.26
CA ASP A 58 -10.15 21.01 -7.64
C ASP A 58 -8.90 20.52 -6.88
N ASP A 59 -9.01 19.44 -6.11
CA ASP A 59 -7.85 18.81 -5.49
C ASP A 59 -6.90 18.28 -6.56
N TYR A 60 -5.63 18.71 -6.50
CA TYR A 60 -4.63 18.37 -7.51
C TYR A 60 -4.36 16.86 -7.65
N ASN A 61 -4.63 16.07 -6.60
CA ASN A 61 -4.50 14.62 -6.63
C ASN A 61 -5.78 13.92 -7.09
N PHE A 62 -6.93 14.60 -7.09
CA PHE A 62 -8.19 14.01 -7.49
C PHE A 62 -8.18 13.67 -8.98
N VAL A 63 -8.73 12.50 -9.31
CA VAL A 63 -8.74 11.96 -10.67
C VAL A 63 -10.16 11.84 -11.20
N LYS A 64 -11.04 11.16 -10.44
CA LYS A 64 -12.45 10.93 -10.80
C LYS A 64 -13.19 10.23 -9.66
N VAL A 65 -14.52 10.26 -9.72
CA VAL A 65 -15.39 9.34 -8.97
C VAL A 65 -15.60 8.07 -9.80
N ILE A 66 -15.61 6.90 -9.14
CA ILE A 66 -15.96 5.62 -9.73
C ILE A 66 -17.02 4.91 -8.89
N GLU A 67 -17.74 3.98 -9.50
CA GLU A 67 -18.64 3.05 -8.82
C GLU A 67 -18.02 1.66 -8.80
N SER A 68 -18.13 0.96 -7.67
CA SER A 68 -17.63 -0.40 -7.51
C SER A 68 -18.41 -1.14 -6.43
N ASP A 69 -18.64 -2.42 -6.66
CA ASP A 69 -19.20 -3.37 -5.69
C ASP A 69 -18.14 -4.36 -5.17
N LYS A 70 -16.89 -4.19 -5.61
CA LYS A 70 -15.74 -5.03 -5.25
C LYS A 70 -15.12 -4.58 -3.93
N LYS A 71 -14.58 -5.56 -3.18
CA LYS A 71 -13.75 -5.33 -1.98
C LYS A 71 -12.63 -4.30 -2.21
N TYR A 72 -12.01 -4.35 -3.39
CA TYR A 72 -11.01 -3.38 -3.83
C TYR A 72 -11.55 -2.62 -5.05
N PRO A 73 -11.75 -1.29 -4.97
CA PRO A 73 -12.31 -0.51 -6.08
C PRO A 73 -11.39 -0.46 -7.31
N LEU A 74 -10.09 -0.68 -7.11
CA LEU A 74 -9.10 -0.72 -8.16
C LEU A 74 -8.24 -2.01 -8.08
N PRO A 75 -7.70 -2.49 -9.21
CA PRO A 75 -6.73 -3.56 -9.22
C PRO A 75 -5.46 -3.21 -8.43
N LEU A 76 -4.79 -4.23 -7.88
CA LEU A 76 -3.53 -4.11 -7.11
C LEU A 76 -2.50 -3.22 -7.82
N GLU A 77 -2.22 -3.46 -9.10
CA GLU A 77 -1.19 -2.72 -9.86
C GLU A 77 -1.55 -1.26 -10.11
N LYS A 78 -2.84 -0.90 -10.00
CA LYS A 78 -3.24 0.51 -9.99
C LYS A 78 -3.09 1.10 -8.59
N MET A 79 -3.39 0.34 -7.56
CA MET A 79 -3.27 0.84 -6.18
C MET A 79 -1.83 0.97 -5.71
N PHE A 80 -0.96 0.09 -6.20
CA PHE A 80 0.46 0.01 -5.86
C PHE A 80 1.23 -0.26 -7.14
N PHE A 81 1.96 0.74 -7.62
CA PHE A 81 2.69 0.63 -8.88
C PHE A 81 3.74 -0.47 -8.79
N LYS A 82 3.61 -1.40 -9.74
CA LYS A 82 4.52 -2.54 -9.87
C LYS A 82 5.79 -2.09 -10.59
N ASN A 83 6.96 -2.45 -10.05
CA ASN A 83 8.27 -2.19 -10.68
C ASN A 83 8.48 -0.72 -11.09
N SER A 84 7.99 0.22 -10.27
CA SER A 84 8.17 1.66 -10.55
C SER A 84 9.65 2.03 -10.50
N ASP A 85 10.12 2.83 -11.47
CA ASP A 85 11.48 3.40 -11.47
C ASP A 85 11.73 4.30 -10.26
N SER A 86 10.66 4.87 -9.69
CA SER A 86 10.71 5.70 -8.50
C SER A 86 10.42 4.92 -7.21
N PHE A 87 10.54 3.59 -7.23
CA PHE A 87 10.28 2.76 -6.06
C PHE A 87 11.20 3.15 -4.89
N LYS A 88 10.59 3.39 -3.73
CA LYS A 88 11.32 3.67 -2.47
C LYS A 88 10.89 2.70 -1.38
N LEU A 89 9.60 2.68 -1.07
CA LEU A 89 9.04 1.89 0.02
C LEU A 89 7.96 0.96 -0.52
N GLY A 90 7.91 -0.26 0.01
CA GLY A 90 6.96 -1.25 -0.48
C GLY A 90 7.25 -2.68 -0.07
N TRP A 91 6.76 -3.59 -0.91
CA TRP A 91 6.96 -5.02 -0.81
C TRP A 91 7.67 -5.52 -2.07
N MET A 92 8.55 -6.51 -1.94
CA MET A 92 9.18 -7.18 -3.07
C MET A 92 8.90 -8.68 -3.00
N SER A 93 8.42 -9.24 -4.11
CA SER A 93 8.16 -10.67 -4.24
C SER A 93 9.46 -11.48 -4.27
N PRO A 94 9.41 -12.81 -4.07
CA PRO A 94 10.56 -13.69 -4.30
C PRO A 94 11.13 -13.64 -5.72
N GLN A 95 10.37 -13.12 -6.70
CA GLN A 95 10.82 -12.96 -8.08
C GLN A 95 11.41 -11.57 -8.36
N GLY A 96 11.54 -10.71 -7.34
CA GLY A 96 12.06 -9.35 -7.49
C GLY A 96 11.01 -8.33 -7.96
N ASP A 97 9.73 -8.70 -8.06
CA ASP A 97 8.68 -7.74 -8.41
C ASP A 97 8.39 -6.80 -7.23
N THR A 98 8.53 -5.50 -7.42
CA THR A 98 8.26 -4.50 -6.40
C THR A 98 6.85 -3.95 -6.49
N TYR A 99 6.25 -3.64 -5.35
CA TYR A 99 4.93 -3.00 -5.23
C TYR A 99 5.04 -1.79 -4.31
N SER A 100 5.02 -0.58 -4.88
CA SER A 100 5.23 0.65 -4.12
C SER A 100 4.00 1.02 -3.28
N CYS A 101 4.18 1.29 -2.00
CA CYS A 101 3.07 1.69 -1.11
C CYS A 101 3.32 2.97 -0.31
N ASP A 102 4.47 3.63 -0.53
CA ASP A 102 4.88 4.83 0.20
C ASP A 102 4.84 4.62 1.73
N TYR A 103 4.93 5.69 2.52
CA TYR A 103 4.96 5.65 3.98
C TYR A 103 3.70 5.06 4.64
N TYR A 104 2.51 5.37 4.13
CA TYR A 104 1.26 5.18 4.88
C TYR A 104 0.43 3.95 4.49
N ASN A 105 0.81 3.21 3.44
CA ASN A 105 -0.03 2.12 2.91
C ASN A 105 0.62 0.73 2.98
N HIS A 106 1.69 0.53 3.77
CA HIS A 106 2.35 -0.77 3.93
C HIS A 106 1.39 -1.92 4.27
N ASN A 107 0.53 -1.71 5.27
CA ASN A 107 -0.44 -2.72 5.70
C ASN A 107 -1.51 -2.97 4.62
N ARG A 108 -2.04 -1.92 3.99
CA ARG A 108 -3.05 -2.06 2.92
C ARG A 108 -2.48 -2.81 1.71
N CYS A 109 -1.24 -2.53 1.34
CA CYS A 109 -0.52 -3.26 0.29
C CYS A 109 -0.34 -4.73 0.67
N ALA A 110 0.11 -5.00 1.89
CA ALA A 110 0.27 -6.37 2.38
C ALA A 110 -1.03 -7.17 2.36
N ILE A 111 -2.15 -6.56 2.79
CA ILE A 111 -3.47 -7.18 2.74
C ILE A 111 -3.84 -7.56 1.30
N MET A 112 -3.70 -6.63 0.34
CA MET A 112 -4.06 -6.89 -1.06
C MET A 112 -3.13 -7.93 -1.73
N LEU A 113 -1.83 -7.90 -1.40
CA LEU A 113 -0.87 -8.89 -1.86
C LEU A 113 -1.18 -10.28 -1.30
N ALA A 114 -1.43 -10.40 0.00
CA ALA A 114 -1.79 -11.67 0.62
C ALA A 114 -3.10 -12.21 0.06
N ASP A 115 -4.13 -11.38 -0.11
CA ASP A 115 -5.40 -11.78 -0.74
C ASP A 115 -5.20 -12.37 -2.14
N ARG A 116 -4.27 -11.82 -2.92
CA ARG A 116 -3.98 -12.28 -4.29
C ARG A 116 -3.10 -13.53 -4.34
N PHE A 117 -2.00 -13.52 -3.60
CA PHE A 117 -0.93 -14.51 -3.74
C PHE A 117 -0.98 -15.62 -2.68
N ILE A 118 -1.69 -15.39 -1.56
CA ILE A 118 -1.82 -16.32 -0.44
C ILE A 118 -3.29 -16.32 0.07
N PRO A 119 -4.27 -16.75 -0.76
CA PRO A 119 -5.67 -16.67 -0.41
C PRO A 119 -5.98 -17.35 0.93
N GLY A 120 -6.74 -16.68 1.80
CA GLY A 120 -7.10 -17.17 3.13
C GLY A 120 -6.09 -16.87 4.25
N ALA A 121 -5.05 -16.09 3.97
CA ALA A 121 -4.11 -15.63 4.99
C ALA A 121 -4.78 -14.79 6.09
N LYS A 122 -4.74 -15.26 7.34
CA LYS A 122 -5.26 -14.51 8.51
C LYS A 122 -4.37 -13.34 8.93
N PHE A 123 -3.06 -13.46 8.71
CA PHE A 123 -2.06 -12.47 9.08
C PHE A 123 -1.24 -12.10 7.83
N PRO A 124 -1.68 -11.10 7.04
CA PRO A 124 -1.12 -10.81 5.72
C PRO A 124 0.40 -10.62 5.69
N GLU A 125 0.95 -9.74 6.53
CA GLU A 125 2.41 -9.48 6.55
C GLU A 125 3.21 -10.74 6.92
N ARG A 126 2.75 -11.51 7.91
CA ARG A 126 3.41 -12.75 8.32
C ARG A 126 3.31 -13.83 7.24
N ALA A 127 2.17 -13.92 6.55
CA ALA A 127 1.98 -14.86 5.46
C ALA A 127 2.91 -14.54 4.27
N LEU A 128 2.98 -13.26 3.88
CA LEU A 128 3.92 -12.78 2.85
C LEU A 128 5.36 -13.08 3.23
N GLY A 129 5.77 -12.72 4.45
CA GLY A 129 7.12 -13.01 4.94
C GLY A 129 7.47 -14.50 4.92
N LYS A 130 6.54 -15.38 5.34
CA LYS A 130 6.72 -16.84 5.27
C LYS A 130 6.83 -17.37 3.83
N ALA A 131 6.21 -16.68 2.88
CA ALA A 131 6.29 -16.98 1.46
C ALA A 131 7.52 -16.34 0.78
N GLY A 132 8.44 -15.76 1.54
CA GLY A 132 9.70 -15.18 1.01
C GLY A 132 9.57 -13.76 0.46
N TRP A 133 8.44 -13.09 0.69
CA TRP A 133 8.34 -11.66 0.37
C TRP A 133 9.14 -10.85 1.38
N ILE A 134 9.81 -9.81 0.89
CA ILE A 134 10.53 -8.86 1.74
C ILE A 134 9.82 -7.52 1.79
N LYS A 135 9.95 -6.84 2.93
CA LYS A 135 9.37 -5.52 3.18
C LYS A 135 10.48 -4.48 3.15
N ILE A 136 10.28 -3.41 2.41
CA ILE A 136 11.22 -2.29 2.30
C ILE A 136 10.55 -1.08 2.94
N ILE A 137 11.05 -0.66 4.09
CA ILE A 137 10.47 0.38 4.95
C ILE A 137 11.47 1.51 5.18
N ASP A 138 10.97 2.65 5.63
CA ASP A 138 11.85 3.73 6.09
C ASP A 138 12.39 3.42 7.49
N SER A 139 13.63 3.81 7.78
CA SER A 139 14.29 3.62 9.07
C SER A 139 13.87 4.68 10.10
N TRP A 140 12.70 5.31 9.92
CA TRP A 140 12.25 6.40 10.77
C TRP A 140 11.97 5.92 12.20
N ASP A 141 12.78 6.39 13.14
CA ASP A 141 12.70 6.10 14.58
C ASP A 141 12.01 7.21 15.39
N GLY A 142 11.49 8.25 14.72
CA GLY A 142 10.90 9.42 15.37
C GLY A 142 11.91 10.46 15.87
N MET A 143 13.22 10.21 15.77
CA MET A 143 14.27 11.07 16.36
C MET A 143 15.28 11.61 15.35
N GLN A 144 15.63 10.84 14.32
CA GLN A 144 16.65 11.25 13.36
C GLN A 144 16.09 12.19 12.27
N ARG A 145 16.97 12.99 11.64
CA ARG A 145 16.63 13.87 10.51
C ARG A 145 16.97 13.25 9.15
N GLN A 146 17.80 12.21 9.14
CA GLN A 146 18.15 11.42 7.98
C GLN A 146 17.63 10.02 8.21
N HIS A 147 16.92 9.48 7.22
CA HIS A 147 16.32 8.15 7.27
C HIS A 147 16.86 7.34 6.11
N GLY A 148 17.39 6.16 6.42
CA GLY A 148 17.76 5.15 5.45
C GLY A 148 16.57 4.24 5.15
N GLN A 149 16.68 3.43 4.12
CA GLN A 149 15.70 2.39 3.85
C GLN A 149 16.16 1.09 4.50
N PHE A 150 15.25 0.37 5.14
CA PHE A 150 15.51 -0.92 5.77
C PHE A 150 14.84 -2.05 4.97
N VAL A 151 15.57 -3.16 4.80
CA VAL A 151 15.07 -4.36 4.13
C VAL A 151 14.81 -5.45 5.17
N TYR A 152 13.54 -5.77 5.38
CA TYR A 152 13.11 -6.78 6.33
C TYR A 152 12.69 -8.07 5.61
N SER A 153 13.39 -9.17 5.92
CA SER A 153 12.99 -10.53 5.57
C SER A 153 12.61 -11.31 6.83
N LEU A 154 11.37 -11.84 6.88
CA LEU A 154 10.92 -12.64 8.02
C LEU A 154 11.73 -13.94 8.17
N THR A 155 12.22 -14.50 7.07
CA THR A 155 13.00 -15.74 7.07
C THR A 155 14.50 -15.47 7.29
N GLY A 156 14.92 -14.20 7.30
CA GLY A 156 16.33 -13.82 7.25
C GLY A 156 17.01 -14.17 5.93
N LYS A 157 16.24 -14.53 4.89
CA LYS A 157 16.76 -14.90 3.57
C LYS A 157 16.20 -14.02 2.47
N VAL A 158 16.98 -13.79 1.42
CA VAL A 158 16.52 -13.24 0.14
C VAL A 158 16.87 -14.20 -0.98
N THR A 159 16.21 -14.07 -2.13
CA THR A 159 16.54 -14.81 -3.35
C THR A 159 17.56 -14.03 -4.18
N LYS A 160 18.22 -14.71 -5.13
CA LYS A 160 19.09 -14.06 -6.11
C LYS A 160 18.36 -12.94 -6.89
N GLN A 161 17.12 -13.17 -7.32
CA GLN A 161 16.33 -12.15 -8.03
C GLN A 161 16.04 -10.93 -7.15
N GLN A 162 15.80 -11.14 -5.86
CA GLN A 162 15.64 -10.03 -4.91
C GLN A 162 16.96 -9.28 -4.70
N ALA A 163 18.09 -9.98 -4.59
CA ALA A 163 19.41 -9.36 -4.45
C ALA A 163 19.77 -8.51 -5.68
N ASP A 164 19.59 -9.04 -6.89
CA ASP A 164 19.79 -8.31 -8.14
C ASP A 164 18.89 -7.06 -8.17
N LYS A 165 17.61 -7.21 -7.78
CA LYS A 165 16.69 -6.08 -7.75
C LYS A 165 17.07 -5.02 -6.70
N LEU A 166 17.57 -5.43 -5.53
CA LEU A 166 18.05 -4.53 -4.47
C LEU A 166 19.25 -3.70 -4.94
N PHE A 167 20.11 -4.28 -5.78
CA PHE A 167 21.18 -3.55 -6.47
C PHE A 167 20.61 -2.51 -7.44
N ASP A 168 19.68 -2.91 -8.31
CA ASP A 168 19.08 -2.02 -9.33
C ASP A 168 18.39 -0.79 -8.73
N ILE A 169 17.71 -0.96 -7.59
CA ILE A 169 17.01 0.13 -6.91
C ILE A 169 17.89 0.93 -5.95
N GLY A 170 19.21 0.67 -5.94
CA GLY A 170 20.20 1.43 -5.19
C GLY A 170 20.23 1.14 -3.68
N LEU A 171 19.59 0.06 -3.22
CA LEU A 171 19.59 -0.31 -1.80
C LEU A 171 20.81 -1.14 -1.38
N TYR A 172 21.59 -1.63 -2.33
CA TYR A 172 22.83 -2.36 -2.06
C TYR A 172 23.87 -1.51 -1.29
N PHE A 173 23.77 -0.18 -1.29
CA PHE A 173 24.71 0.66 -0.55
C PHE A 173 24.48 0.65 0.98
N ASN A 174 23.40 0.04 1.47
CA ASN A 174 23.21 -0.19 2.89
C ASN A 174 24.00 -1.42 3.35
N GLU A 175 24.85 -1.25 4.37
CA GLU A 175 25.68 -2.33 4.93
C GLU A 175 24.84 -3.54 5.39
N GLU A 176 23.68 -3.30 5.99
CA GLU A 176 22.76 -4.37 6.40
C GLU A 176 22.21 -5.18 5.21
N VAL A 177 21.99 -4.52 4.07
CA VAL A 177 21.55 -5.19 2.84
C VAL A 177 22.68 -6.01 2.24
N GLN A 178 23.92 -5.49 2.25
CA GLN A 178 25.10 -6.23 1.81
C GLN A 178 25.32 -7.49 2.64
N GLN A 179 25.20 -7.37 3.97
CA GLN A 179 25.35 -8.51 4.87
C GLN A 179 24.24 -9.54 4.63
N LEU A 180 22.98 -9.12 4.52
CA LEU A 180 21.85 -10.01 4.21
C LEU A 180 22.05 -10.77 2.89
N ILE A 181 22.56 -10.09 1.85
CA ILE A 181 22.87 -10.70 0.55
C ILE A 181 23.98 -11.73 0.73
N LYS A 182 25.10 -11.34 1.34
CA LYS A 182 26.25 -12.22 1.57
C LYS A 182 25.90 -13.48 2.36
N ASP A 183 25.06 -13.36 3.38
CA ASP A 183 24.61 -14.50 4.20
C ASP A 183 23.75 -15.50 3.43
N CYS A 184 23.24 -15.12 2.26
CA CYS A 184 22.39 -15.94 1.41
C CYS A 184 23.09 -16.41 0.13
N GLU A 185 24.22 -15.81 -0.26
CA GLU A 185 24.92 -16.12 -1.52
C GLU A 185 25.31 -17.59 -1.65
N ASP A 186 25.70 -18.23 -0.54
CA ASP A 186 26.06 -19.66 -0.52
C ASP A 186 24.86 -20.61 -0.69
N ASP A 187 23.63 -20.10 -0.50
CA ASP A 187 22.38 -20.85 -0.60
C ASP A 187 21.68 -20.69 -1.97
N TRP A 188 22.25 -19.91 -2.90
CA TRP A 188 21.64 -19.53 -4.20
C TRP A 188 22.08 -20.33 -5.42
#